data_AF-A0A2G1QM30-F1
#
_entry.id   AF-A0A2G1QM30-F1
#
_cell.length_a   1.000
_cell.length_b   1.000
_cell.length_c   1.000
_cell.angle_alpha   90.00
_cell.angle_beta   90.00
_cell.angle_gamma   90.00
#
_symmetry.space_group_name_H-M   'P 1'
#
loop_
_entity.id
_entity.type
_entity.pdbx_description
1 polymer ?
#
loop_
_entity_poly.entity_id
_entity_poly.type
_entity_poly.pdbx_seq_one_letter_code
_entity_poly.pdbx_strand_id
1 'polypeptide(L)' 'MFPAIEDGSLIYYSRHLPPDVMVNQRAVVQLADGRVFVKIIRPGSRPGFWTLQSVNAQYADILDVVVEWAAPIDWIKPRG' A
#
# COMPACT_ATOMS: atom_id res chain seq x y z
N MET A 1 -13.24 6.21 -13.98
CA MET A 1 -13.11 4.89 -13.33
C MET A 1 -13.48 5.08 -11.87
N PHE A 2 -14.38 4.26 -11.31
CA PHE A 2 -14.71 4.28 -9.88
C PHE A 2 -13.49 3.85 -9.06
N PRO A 3 -13.31 4.34 -7.81
CA PRO A 3 -12.19 3.94 -6.98
C PRO A 3 -12.22 2.42 -6.76
N ALA A 4 -11.06 1.77 -6.81
CA ALA A 4 -10.97 0.33 -6.50
C ALA A 4 -11.30 0.02 -5.03
N ILE A 5 -11.21 1.04 -4.14
CA ILE A 5 -11.54 0.99 -2.72
C ILE A 5 -12.13 2.35 -2.36
N GLU A 6 -13.36 2.34 -1.85
CA GLU A 6 -14.08 3.56 -1.47
C GLU A 6 -13.80 3.97 -0.02
N ASP A 7 -13.92 5.26 0.25
CA ASP A 7 -13.84 5.79 1.61
C ASP A 7 -14.91 5.15 2.53
N GLY A 8 -14.45 4.68 3.69
CA GLY A 8 -15.26 3.91 4.65
C GLY A 8 -15.33 2.40 4.40
N SER A 9 -14.61 1.85 3.41
CA SER A 9 -14.42 0.40 3.29
C SER A 9 -13.57 -0.15 4.44
N LEU A 10 -13.85 -1.38 4.88
CA LEU A 10 -13.00 -2.07 5.85
C LEU A 10 -12.00 -2.97 5.12
N ILE A 11 -10.73 -2.86 5.52
CA ILE A 11 -9.63 -3.67 4.98
C ILE A 11 -9.17 -4.63 6.06
N TYR A 12 -9.16 -5.92 5.74
CA TYR A 12 -8.67 -6.98 6.61
C TYR A 12 -7.31 -7.47 6.10
N TYR A 13 -6.33 -7.57 7.00
CA TYR A 13 -4.98 -8.07 6.74
C TYR A 13 -4.50 -8.89 7.94
N SER A 14 -3.69 -9.92 7.68
CA SER A 14 -3.36 -10.94 8.69
C SER A 14 -1.95 -10.87 9.25
N ARG A 15 -0.98 -10.38 8.48
CA ARG A 15 0.43 -10.45 8.87
C ARG A 15 1.25 -9.31 8.29
N HIS A 16 2.22 -8.84 9.07
CA HIS A 16 3.23 -7.91 8.58
C HIS A 16 4.36 -8.69 7.92
N LEU A 17 4.79 -8.20 6.77
CA LEU A 17 5.86 -8.76 5.96
C LEU A 17 6.86 -7.66 5.61
N PRO A 18 8.12 -8.04 5.33
CA PRO A 18 9.08 -7.16 4.69
C PRO A 18 8.53 -6.59 3.37
N PRO A 19 8.81 -5.33 3.00
CA PRO A 19 8.22 -4.72 1.81
C PRO A 19 8.66 -5.38 0.50
N ASP A 20 9.86 -5.98 0.46
CA ASP A 20 10.44 -6.62 -0.72
C ASP A 20 9.65 -7.84 -1.20
N VAL A 21 9.02 -8.58 -0.29
CA VAL A 21 8.17 -9.72 -0.66
C VAL A 21 6.79 -9.30 -1.20
N MET A 22 6.45 -8.01 -1.10
CA MET A 22 5.18 -7.43 -1.52
C MET A 22 5.28 -6.55 -2.77
N VAL A 23 6.43 -6.58 -3.46
CA VAL A 23 6.65 -5.80 -4.69
C VAL A 23 5.63 -6.19 -5.77
N ASN A 24 5.11 -5.17 -6.46
CA ASN A 24 4.06 -5.23 -7.47
C ASN A 24 2.69 -5.71 -6.95
N GLN A 25 2.53 -5.86 -5.63
CA GLN A 25 1.27 -6.28 -5.02
C GLN A 25 0.56 -5.09 -4.37
N ARG A 26 -0.77 -5.14 -4.35
CA ARG A 26 -1.59 -4.23 -3.55
C ARG A 26 -1.49 -4.65 -2.09
N ALA A 27 -1.06 -3.73 -1.24
CA ALA A 27 -0.79 -4.00 0.16
C ALA A 27 -1.32 -2.87 1.06
N VAL A 28 -1.56 -3.21 2.33
CA VAL A 28 -1.53 -2.22 3.42
C VAL A 28 -0.06 -1.93 3.70
N VAL A 29 0.30 -0.66 3.79
CA VAL A 29 1.70 -0.22 3.89
C VAL A 29 1.81 0.80 5.01
N GLN A 30 2.68 0.56 5.98
CA GLN A 30 3.05 1.55 6.98
C GLN A 30 4.43 2.13 6.64
N LEU A 31 4.52 3.45 6.60
CA LEU A 31 5.79 4.16 6.49
C LEU A 31 6.48 4.24 7.86
N ALA A 32 7.79 4.47 7.86
CA ALA A 32 8.56 4.67 9.09
C ALA A 32 8.09 5.87 9.95
N ASP A 33 7.28 6.78 9.41
CA ASP A 33 6.66 7.88 10.14
C ASP A 33 5.27 7.54 10.73
N GLY A 34 4.85 6.28 10.63
CA GLY A 34 3.59 5.76 11.19
C GLY A 34 2.36 5.95 10.30
N ARG A 35 2.45 6.65 9.16
CA ARG A 35 1.32 6.76 8.23
C ARG A 35 1.05 5.43 7.53
N VAL A 36 -0.22 5.06 7.44
CA VAL A 36 -0.69 3.81 6.82
C VAL A 36 -1.49 4.09 5.55
N PHE A 37 -1.23 3.34 4.49
CA PHE A 37 -1.85 3.49 3.18
C PHE A 37 -2.27 2.16 2.58
N VAL A 38 -3.16 2.20 1.59
CA VAL A 38 -3.37 1.10 0.63
C VAL A 38 -2.78 1.49 -0.72
N LYS A 39 -1.71 0.82 -1.12
CA LYS A 39 -0.91 1.16 -2.31
C LYS A 39 -0.37 -0.10 -2.98
N ILE A 40 0.18 0.06 -4.19
CA ILE A 40 1.00 -0.96 -4.84
C ILE A 40 2.46 -0.62 -4.55
N ILE A 41 3.23 -1.56 -3.99
CA ILE A 41 4.65 -1.34 -3.70
C ILE A 41 5.46 -1.54 -4.99
N ARG A 42 6.32 -0.59 -5.32
CA ARG A 42 7.28 -0.65 -6.44
C ARG A 42 8.69 -0.39 -5.92
N PRO A 43 9.74 -0.92 -6.58
CA PRO A 43 11.11 -0.54 -6.25
C PRO A 43 11.28 0.99 -6.28
N GLY A 44 11.97 1.55 -5.29
CA GLY A 44 12.37 2.95 -5.29
C GLY A 44 13.63 3.19 -6.13
N SER A 45 14.18 4.39 -6.03
CA SER A 45 15.43 4.79 -6.70
C SER A 45 16.67 4.07 -6.18
N ARG A 46 16.62 3.53 -4.95
CA ARG A 46 17.75 2.86 -4.29
C ARG A 46 17.28 1.78 -3.31
N PRO A 47 18.16 0.81 -2.95
CA PRO A 47 17.82 -0.25 -1.99
C PRO A 47 17.31 0.32 -0.66
N GLY A 48 16.26 -0.29 -0.11
CA GLY A 48 15.59 0.14 1.13
C GLY A 48 14.58 1.28 0.96
N PHE A 49 14.46 1.85 -0.24
CA PHE A 49 13.47 2.86 -0.58
C PHE A 49 12.44 2.29 -1.57
N TRP A 50 11.21 2.75 -1.43
CA TRP A 50 10.07 2.22 -2.18
C TRP A 50 9.26 3.35 -2.81
N THR A 51 8.67 3.05 -3.96
CA THR A 51 7.64 3.90 -4.57
C THR A 51 6.28 3.29 -4.27
N LEU A 52 5.37 4.07 -3.69
CA LEU A 52 4.00 3.67 -3.42
C LEU A 52 3.08 4.17 -4.53
N GLN A 53 2.79 3.26 -5.46
CA GLN A 53 1.89 3.54 -6.56
C GLN A 53 0.43 3.58 -6.08
N SER A 54 -0.30 4.59 -6.53
CA SER A 54 -1.69 4.74 -6.16
C SER A 54 -2.60 3.68 -6.80
N VAL A 55 -3.49 3.08 -5.99
CA VAL A 55 -4.58 2.23 -6.51
C VAL A 55 -5.72 3.03 -7.15
N ASN A 56 -5.73 4.35 -6.95
CA ASN A 56 -6.59 5.30 -7.66
C ASN A 56 -5.71 6.23 -8.49
N ALA A 57 -5.87 6.18 -9.81
CA ALA A 57 -5.08 6.93 -10.79
C ALA A 57 -5.19 8.46 -10.68
N GLN A 58 -6.14 8.99 -9.89
CA GLN A 58 -6.27 10.41 -9.62
C GLN A 58 -5.21 10.95 -8.65
N TYR A 59 -4.56 10.08 -7.88
CA TYR A 59 -3.52 10.46 -6.93
C TYR A 59 -2.15 10.08 -7.47
N ALA A 60 -1.20 11.00 -7.35
CA ALA A 60 0.19 10.75 -7.69
C ALA A 60 0.81 9.65 -6.82
N ASP A 61 1.85 9.04 -7.36
CA ASP A 61 2.68 8.07 -6.64
C ASP A 61 3.52 8.78 -5.58
N ILE A 62 3.77 8.08 -4.48
CA ILE A 62 4.66 8.58 -3.42
C ILE A 62 6.03 7.95 -3.66
N LEU A 63 7.02 8.76 -4.00
CA LEU A 63 8.33 8.29 -4.41
C LEU A 63 9.28 8.21 -3.21
N ASP A 64 10.21 7.25 -3.26
CA ASP A 64 11.37 7.15 -2.37
C ASP A 64 11.06 7.28 -0.88
N VAL A 65 10.14 6.44 -0.40
CA VAL A 65 9.79 6.36 1.01
C VAL A 65 10.36 5.11 1.68
N VAL A 66 10.61 5.22 2.98
CA VAL A 66 10.96 4.06 3.82
C VAL A 66 9.66 3.43 4.30
N VAL A 67 9.48 2.16 3.96
CA VAL A 67 8.37 1.33 4.40
C VAL A 67 8.84 0.51 5.59
N GLU A 68 8.13 0.63 6.71
CA GLU A 68 8.41 -0.15 7.92
C GLU A 68 7.92 -1.59 7.77
N TRP A 69 6.69 -1.76 7.30
CA TRP A 69 6.12 -3.06 6.99
C TRP A 69 5.03 -2.95 5.91
N ALA A 70 4.77 -4.07 5.25
CA ALA A 70 3.66 -4.24 4.33
C ALA A 70 2.81 -5.45 4.75
N ALA A 71 1.54 -5.49 4.35
CA ALA A 71 0.67 -6.62 4.61
C ALA A 71 -0.21 -6.93 3.39
N PRO A 72 -0.45 -8.21 3.06
CA PRO A 72 -1.41 -8.59 2.03
C PRO A 72 -2.81 -8.15 2.45
N ILE A 73 -3.60 -7.72 1.47
CA ILE A 73 -5.03 -7.47 1.69
C ILE A 73 -5.75 -8.81 1.53
N ASP A 74 -6.22 -9.36 2.65
CA ASP A 74 -6.91 -10.64 2.67
C ASP A 74 -8.37 -10.47 2.23
N TRP A 75 -9.00 -9.37 2.63
CA TRP A 75 -10.37 -9.06 2.25
C TRP A 75 -10.68 -7.56 2.31
N ILE A 76 -11.64 -7.16 1.49
CA ILE A 76 -12.19 -5.80 1.46
C ILE A 76 -13.69 -5.94 1.65
N LYS A 77 -14.21 -5.33 2.71
CA LYS A 77 -15.65 -5.13 2.87
C LYS A 77 -15.98 -3.73 2.35
N PRO A 78 -16.71 -3.60 1.23
CA PRO A 78 -17.19 -2.31 0.77
C PRO A 78 -18.03 -1.63 1.84
N ARG A 79 -18.11 -0.30 1.79
CA ARG A 79 -19.04 0.46 2.62
C ARG A 79 -20.47 0.12 2.20
N GLY A 80 -21.15 -0.74 2.96
CA GLY A 80 -22.52 -1.23 2.69
C GLY A 80 -22.97 -2.27 3.70
#